data_AF-A0A4W5LUR2-F1
#
_entry.id   AF-A0A4W5LUR2-F1
#
_cell.length_a   1.000
_cell.length_b   1.000
_cell.length_c   1.000
_cell.angle_alpha   90.00
_cell.angle_beta   90.00
_cell.angle_gamma   90.00
#
_symmetry.space_group_name_H-M   'P 1'
#
loop_
_entity.id
_entity.type
_entity.pdbx_description
1 polymer ?
#
loop_
_entity_poly.entity_id
_entity_poly.type
_entity_poly.pdbx_seq_one_letter_code
_entity_poly.pdbx_strand_id
1 'polypeptide(L)'
;MNENLDPTNNNFSSEELDIEKRLRPLSFDDFAGQDQVLENLKVFVAAANQRNEALDHTLFHGPPGLGKTTLANILANELQVDAKSRFL
;
A
#
# COMPACT_ATOMS: atom_id res chain seq x y z
N MET A 1 32.60 3.51 2.74
CA MET A 1 31.18 3.24 2.46
C MET A 1 30.79 4.19 1.35
N ASN A 2 30.16 3.71 0.28
CA ASN A 2 29.78 4.60 -0.83
C ASN A 2 28.51 5.34 -0.39
N GLU A 3 28.57 6.67 -0.35
CA GLU A 3 27.49 7.55 0.15
C GLU A 3 26.22 7.44 -0.70
N ASN A 4 26.34 6.90 -1.92
CA ASN A 4 25.25 6.70 -2.88
C ASN A 4 24.55 5.33 -2.78
N LEU A 5 24.88 4.49 -1.79
CA LEU A 5 24.33 3.13 -1.63
C LEU A 5 23.53 2.97 -0.34
N ASP A 6 22.93 4.05 0.16
CA ASP A 6 21.98 3.93 1.28
C ASP A 6 20.61 3.48 0.73
N PRO A 7 20.15 2.25 1.04
CA PRO A 7 18.84 1.77 0.60
C PRO A 7 17.70 2.37 1.42
N THR A 8 17.99 3.21 2.42
CA THR A 8 16.99 3.92 3.21
C THR A 8 16.61 5.23 2.53
N ASN A 9 15.31 5.54 2.46
CA ASN A 9 14.77 6.78 1.85
C ASN A 9 15.24 8.09 2.53
N ASN A 10 16.19 8.02 3.47
CA ASN A 10 16.54 9.08 4.40
C ASN A 10 17.28 10.26 3.73
N ASN A 11 17.85 10.05 2.53
CA ASN A 11 18.61 11.05 1.79
C ASN A 11 17.90 11.53 0.51
N PHE A 12 16.66 11.12 0.26
CA PHE A 12 15.92 11.58 -0.93
C PHE A 12 15.38 12.99 -0.75
N SER A 13 15.52 13.79 -1.80
CA SER A 13 14.83 15.07 -1.94
C SER A 13 13.32 14.89 -2.01
N SER A 14 12.54 15.95 -1.75
CA SER A 14 11.07 15.90 -1.86
C SER A 14 10.60 15.47 -3.25
N GLU A 15 11.32 15.87 -4.29
CA GLU A 15 11.01 15.51 -5.68
C GLU A 15 11.28 14.02 -5.96
N GLU A 16 12.38 13.46 -5.43
CA GLU A 16 12.67 12.02 -5.52
C GLU A 16 11.65 11.18 -4.75
N LEU A 17 11.18 11.65 -3.59
CA LEU A 17 10.13 10.98 -2.84
C LEU A 17 8.80 10.94 -3.60
N ASP A 18 8.44 12.01 -4.30
CA ASP A 18 7.23 12.06 -5.13
C ASP A 18 7.35 11.15 -6.36
N ILE A 19 8.54 11.03 -6.95
CA ILE A 19 8.83 10.08 -8.03
C ILE A 19 8.73 8.64 -7.51
N GLU A 20 9.33 8.35 -6.35
CA GLU A 20 9.31 7.02 -5.73
C GLU A 20 7.87 6.59 -5.41
N LYS A 21 7.02 7.49 -4.89
CA LYS A 21 5.59 7.21 -4.65
C LYS A 21 4.84 6.84 -5.92
N ARG A 22 5.16 7.44 -7.07
CA ARG A 22 4.55 7.11 -8.36
C ARG A 22 5.04 5.76 -8.92
N LEU A 23 6.31 5.42 -8.68
CA LEU A 23 6.91 4.17 -9.15
C LEU A 23 6.55 2.98 -8.25
N ARG A 24 6.51 3.20 -6.95
CA ARG A 24 6.22 2.23 -5.90
C ARG A 24 5.23 2.86 -4.91
N PRO A 25 3.94 2.89 -5.25
CA PRO A 25 2.92 3.44 -4.36
C PRO A 25 2.84 2.59 -3.08
N LEU A 26 2.79 3.28 -1.94
CA LEU A 26 2.75 2.66 -0.61
C LEU A 26 1.37 2.77 0.03
N SER A 27 0.57 3.73 -0.41
CA SER A 27 -0.79 3.98 0.07
C SER A 27 -1.80 3.95 -1.07
N PHE A 28 -3.09 3.92 -0.72
CA PHE A 28 -4.16 4.05 -1.72
C PHE A 28 -4.11 5.39 -2.46
N ASP A 29 -3.61 6.45 -1.83
CA ASP A 29 -3.58 7.80 -2.41
C ASP A 29 -2.43 7.97 -3.42
N ASP A 30 -1.42 7.09 -3.35
CA ASP A 30 -0.32 7.03 -4.33
C ASP A 30 -0.71 6.20 -5.57
N PHE A 31 -1.79 5.40 -5.51
CA PHE A 31 -2.22 4.55 -6.61
C PHE A 31 -3.12 5.31 -7.58
N ALA A 32 -2.67 5.45 -8.82
CA ALA A 32 -3.40 6.20 -9.84
C ALA A 32 -4.50 5.35 -10.52
N GLY A 33 -5.74 5.82 -10.43
CA GLY A 33 -6.89 5.25 -11.11
C GLY A 33 -7.50 4.05 -10.38
N GLN A 34 -8.51 3.44 -11.01
CA GLN A 34 -9.36 2.40 -10.40
C GLN A 34 -10.10 2.89 -9.13
N ASP A 35 -10.59 4.14 -9.15
CA ASP A 35 -11.22 4.82 -8.01
C ASP A 35 -12.30 3.97 -7.32
N GLN A 36 -13.15 3.28 -8.10
CA GLN A 36 -14.18 2.41 -7.56
C GLN A 36 -13.61 1.21 -6.78
N VAL A 37 -12.49 0.64 -7.24
CA VAL A 37 -11.81 -0.46 -6.54
C VAL A 37 -11.17 0.06 -5.27
N LEU A 38 -10.48 1.20 -5.34
CA LEU A 38 -9.85 1.85 -4.20
C LEU A 38 -10.88 2.20 -3.11
N GLU A 39 -12.04 2.76 -3.49
CA GLU A 39 -13.10 3.10 -2.56
C GLU A 39 -13.65 1.86 -1.83
N ASN A 40 -13.92 0.78 -2.57
CA ASN A 40 -14.34 -0.49 -1.98
C ASN A 40 -13.28 -1.05 -1.01
N LEU A 41 -11.99 -1.05 -1.39
CA LEU A 41 -10.91 -1.51 -0.54
C LEU A 41 -10.78 -0.68 0.73
N LYS A 42 -10.88 0.66 0.64
CA LYS A 42 -10.88 1.56 1.81
C LYS A 42 -12.01 1.21 2.79
N VAL A 43 -13.21 0.91 2.27
CA VAL A 43 -14.35 0.48 3.10
C VAL A 43 -14.08 -0.87 3.77
N PHE A 44 -13.56 -1.86 3.04
CA PHE A 44 -13.26 -3.18 3.62
C PHE A 44 -12.17 -3.11 4.70
N VAL A 45 -11.10 -2.36 4.46
CA VAL A 45 -10.02 -2.14 5.44
C VAL A 45 -10.57 -1.44 6.68
N ALA A 46 -11.33 -0.35 6.51
CA ALA A 46 -11.94 0.36 7.63
C ALA A 46 -12.85 -0.56 8.45
N ALA A 47 -13.64 -1.41 7.80
CA ALA A 47 -14.52 -2.36 8.47
C ALA A 47 -13.74 -3.45 9.22
N ALA A 48 -12.66 -3.99 8.63
CA ALA A 48 -11.78 -4.97 9.27
C ALA A 48 -11.07 -4.39 10.50
N ASN A 49 -10.57 -3.15 10.39
CA ASN A 49 -9.91 -2.45 11.50
C ASN A 49 -10.91 -2.15 12.63
N GLN A 50 -12.13 -1.71 12.31
CA GLN A 50 -13.19 -1.51 13.32
C GLN A 50 -13.54 -2.79 14.09
N ARG A 51 -13.56 -3.94 13.39
CA ARG A 51 -13.83 -5.24 14.01
C ARG A 51 -12.63 -5.83 14.75
N ASN A 52 -11.44 -5.26 14.58
CA ASN A 52 -10.19 -5.89 15.01
C ASN A 52 -10.11 -7.35 14.49
N GLU A 53 -10.36 -7.53 13.21
CA GLU A 53 -10.30 -8.84 12.53
C GLU A 53 -9.39 -8.76 11.31
N ALA A 54 -8.97 -9.93 10.81
CA ALA A 54 -8.31 -9.98 9.52
C ALA A 54 -9.29 -9.55 8.42
N LEU A 55 -8.75 -8.93 7.35
CA LEU A 55 -9.53 -8.70 6.14
C LEU A 55 -9.99 -10.04 5.55
N ASP A 56 -11.23 -10.11 5.07
CA ASP A 56 -11.73 -11.26 4.33
C ASP A 56 -10.87 -11.56 3.09
N HIS A 57 -10.90 -12.81 2.63
CA HIS A 57 -10.14 -13.25 1.47
C HIS A 57 -10.46 -12.39 0.23
N THR A 58 -9.44 -11.70 -0.28
CA THR A 58 -9.55 -10.81 -1.45
C THR A 58 -8.82 -11.43 -2.64
N LEU A 59 -9.50 -11.52 -3.79
CA LEU A 59 -8.93 -12.02 -5.05
C LEU A 59 -8.84 -10.90 -6.09
N PHE A 60 -7.62 -10.54 -6.48
CA PHE A 60 -7.40 -9.61 -7.59
C PHE A 60 -7.31 -10.37 -8.91
N HIS A 61 -8.25 -10.14 -9.82
CA HIS A 61 -8.25 -10.73 -11.16
C HIS A 61 -8.27 -9.65 -12.27
N GLY A 62 -7.84 -10.01 -13.48
CA GLY A 62 -7.90 -9.14 -14.66
C GLY A 62 -6.65 -9.21 -15.56
N PRO A 63 -6.62 -8.46 -16.68
CA PRO A 63 -5.48 -8.36 -17.60
C PRO A 63 -4.13 -8.01 -16.94
N PRO A 64 -2.99 -8.41 -17.52
CA PRO A 64 -1.67 -8.03 -17.00
C PRO A 64 -1.50 -6.49 -17.03
N GLY A 65 -0.74 -5.94 -16.08
CA GLY A 65 -0.43 -4.50 -16.04
C GLY A 65 -1.42 -3.62 -15.26
N LEU A 66 -2.50 -4.19 -14.70
CA LEU A 66 -3.51 -3.42 -13.91
C LEU A 66 -3.13 -3.21 -12.43
N GLY A 67 -1.85 -3.36 -12.07
CA GLY A 67 -1.40 -3.07 -10.71
C GLY A 67 -1.90 -4.02 -9.62
N LYS A 68 -2.30 -5.27 -9.94
CA LYS A 68 -2.78 -6.25 -8.94
C LYS A 68 -1.78 -6.52 -7.80
N THR A 69 -0.52 -6.77 -8.16
CA THR A 69 0.56 -6.99 -7.16
C THR A 69 0.81 -5.74 -6.34
N THR A 70 0.72 -4.56 -6.98
CA THR A 70 0.85 -3.26 -6.32
C THR A 70 -0.29 -3.02 -5.32
N LEU A 71 -1.54 -3.28 -5.71
CA LEU A 71 -2.72 -3.20 -4.84
C LEU A 71 -2.62 -4.16 -3.66
N ALA A 72 -2.12 -5.38 -3.87
CA ALA A 72 -1.89 -6.32 -2.77
C ALA A 72 -0.86 -5.79 -1.76
N ASN A 73 0.21 -5.14 -2.22
CA ASN A 73 1.22 -4.53 -1.34
C ASN A 73 0.65 -3.33 -0.56
N ILE A 74 -0.11 -2.45 -1.22
CA ILE A 74 -0.78 -1.33 -0.56
C ILE A 74 -1.74 -1.84 0.50
N LEU A 75 -2.56 -2.85 0.16
CA LEU A 75 -3.54 -3.44 1.08
C LEU A 75 -2.85 -4.06 2.30
N ALA A 76 -1.73 -4.77 2.11
CA ALA A 76 -0.94 -5.31 3.20
C ALA A 76 -0.39 -4.19 4.10
N ASN A 77 0.12 -3.09 3.52
CA ASN A 77 0.62 -1.95 4.27
C ASN A 77 -0.48 -1.30 5.13
N GLU A 78 -1.64 -1.03 4.54
CA GLU A 78 -2.79 -0.41 5.24
C GLU A 78 -3.31 -1.29 6.39
N LEU A 79 -3.29 -2.62 6.23
CA LEU A 79 -3.64 -3.55 7.31
C LEU A 79 -2.53 -3.68 8.37
N GLN A 80 -1.27 -3.47 8.02
CA GLN A 80 -0.12 -3.54 8.93
C GLN A 80 0.17 -2.23 9.68
N VAL A 81 -0.36 -1.10 9.24
CA VAL A 81 -0.23 0.18 9.95
C VAL A 81 -0.94 0.17 11.31
N ASP A 82 -1.89 -0.74 11.54
CA ASP A 82 -2.49 -1.03 12.85
C ASP A 82 -1.80 -2.17 13.64
N ALA A 83 -0.69 -2.73 13.14
CA ALA A 83 0.01 -3.89 13.73
C ALA A 83 0.73 -3.63 15.08
N LYS A 84 0.44 -2.53 15.77
CA LYS A 84 0.77 -2.40 17.20
C LYS A 84 -0.11 -3.27 18.10
N SER A 85 -1.18 -3.89 17.60
CA SER A 85 -2.14 -4.62 18.44
C SER A 85 -2.29 -6.12 18.15
N ARG A 86 -1.47 -6.75 17.29
CA ARG A 86 -1.70 -8.14 16.88
C ARG A 86 -0.44 -8.98 16.72
N PHE A 87 0.28 -9.15 17.82
CA PHE A 87 1.13 -10.31 18.07
C PHE A 87 0.84 -10.80 19.49
N LEU A 88 -0.29 -11.46 19.67
CA LEU A 88 -0.58 -12.38 20.79
C LEU A 88 -1.42 -13.53 20.26
#